data_AF-A0A9E6A3B9-F1
#
_entry.id   AF-A0A9E6A3B9-F1
#
_cell.length_a   1.000
_cell.length_b   1.000
_cell.length_c   1.000
_cell.angle_alpha   90.00
_cell.angle_beta   90.00
_cell.angle_gamma   90.00
#
_symmetry.space_group_name_H-M   'P 1'
#
loop_
_entity.id
_entity.type
_entity.pdbx_description
1 polymer ?
#
loop_
_entity_poly.entity_id
_entity_poly.type
_entity_poly.pdbx_seq_one_letter_code
_entity_poly.pdbx_strand_id
1 'polypeptide(L)'
;MKQIIGCLAFVGYVLNTVFWTIPLVLFALFKLIPIPFSQKILSYLIDGCATCWVKGNTFNQLILSPLKIDVVNMPALSTEQWYLVVSNHQSWVDIFILQRVFNNQIPFLKFFLKQQLLYVPIIGMAWWGLDFPFMKRYSKAFVEKNPHLKGRDIETTRKACQKFKHKPVSIMNFVEGTRYSEQKATQQQSPFSELLLPRAGGLSFAINAMDGVIDTILDVTICYPDGVPSYWQFMCGDVANIKIDIQTQQISREMVGDYQNDLQFKQTFQRWINQLWQRKAETLAQLKKAQ
;
A
#
# COMPACT_ATOMS: atom_id res chain seq x y z
N MET A 1 -26.81 -15.73 -11.40
CA MET A 1 -25.66 -15.61 -12.31
C MET A 1 -24.47 -14.89 -11.67
N LYS A 2 -24.61 -13.66 -11.17
CA LYS A 2 -23.52 -12.90 -10.53
C LYS A 2 -22.82 -13.60 -9.34
N GLN A 3 -23.58 -14.30 -8.49
CA GLN A 3 -22.99 -15.07 -7.38
C GLN A 3 -22.09 -16.22 -7.88
N ILE A 4 -22.47 -16.86 -9.00
CA ILE A 4 -21.65 -17.91 -9.63
C ILE A 4 -20.37 -17.30 -10.19
N ILE A 5 -20.48 -16.13 -10.84
CA ILE A 5 -19.32 -15.35 -11.29
C ILE A 5 -18.40 -15.04 -10.10
N GLY A 6 -18.94 -14.56 -8.97
CA GLY A 6 -18.18 -14.29 -7.76
C GLY A 6 -17.44 -15.53 -7.23
N CYS A 7 -18.09 -16.69 -7.21
CA CYS A 7 -17.47 -17.95 -6.82
C CYS A 7 -16.34 -18.36 -7.79
N LEU A 8 -16.59 -18.29 -9.10
CA LEU A 8 -15.58 -18.62 -10.12
C LEU A 8 -14.38 -17.67 -10.04
N ALA A 9 -14.64 -16.37 -9.88
CA ALA A 9 -13.61 -15.37 -9.71
C ALA A 9 -12.78 -15.70 -8.47
N PHE A 10 -13.42 -15.98 -7.33
CA PHE A 10 -12.74 -16.34 -6.09
C PHE A 10 -11.86 -17.58 -6.24
N VAL A 11 -12.37 -18.63 -6.87
CA VAL A 11 -11.58 -19.83 -7.19
C VAL A 11 -10.38 -19.46 -8.07
N GLY A 12 -10.57 -18.64 -9.09
CA GLY A 12 -9.47 -18.15 -9.94
C GLY A 12 -8.38 -17.40 -9.15
N TYR A 13 -8.78 -16.48 -8.26
CA TYR A 13 -7.85 -15.77 -7.37
C TYR A 13 -7.09 -16.73 -6.44
N VAL A 14 -7.78 -17.73 -5.87
CA VAL A 14 -7.16 -18.72 -4.97
C VAL A 14 -6.15 -19.58 -5.75
N LEU A 15 -6.54 -20.14 -6.89
CA LEU A 15 -5.66 -20.98 -7.71
C LEU A 15 -4.43 -20.21 -8.20
N ASN A 16 -4.63 -18.98 -8.70
CA ASN A 16 -3.54 -18.10 -9.12
C ASN A 16 -2.59 -17.76 -7.95
N THR A 17 -3.13 -17.53 -6.75
CA THR A 17 -2.33 -17.26 -5.55
C THR A 17 -1.51 -18.47 -5.13
N VAL A 18 -2.13 -19.66 -5.08
CA VAL A 18 -1.44 -20.92 -4.75
C VAL A 18 -0.33 -21.18 -5.76
N PHE A 19 -0.64 -21.08 -7.06
CA PHE A 19 0.30 -21.34 -8.13
C PHE A 19 1.55 -20.47 -8.03
N TRP A 20 1.40 -19.14 -7.93
CA TRP A 20 2.55 -18.22 -7.90
C TRP A 20 3.31 -18.23 -6.58
N THR A 21 2.68 -18.62 -5.47
CA THR A 21 3.37 -18.71 -4.17
C THR A 21 4.42 -19.83 -4.18
N ILE A 22 4.19 -20.93 -4.90
CA ILE A 22 5.12 -22.07 -4.97
C ILE A 22 6.51 -21.65 -5.49
N PRO A 23 6.67 -21.15 -6.73
CA PRO A 23 7.98 -20.74 -7.24
C PRO A 23 8.56 -19.56 -6.44
N LEU A 24 7.70 -18.65 -5.97
CA LEU A 24 8.11 -17.51 -5.14
C LEU A 24 8.82 -17.99 -3.86
N VAL A 25 8.22 -18.93 -3.13
CA VAL A 25 8.81 -19.49 -1.91
C VAL A 25 10.08 -20.27 -2.22
N LEU A 26 10.12 -21.04 -3.31
CA LEU A 26 11.35 -21.73 -3.74
C LEU A 26 12.50 -20.74 -3.97
N PHE A 27 12.26 -19.65 -4.72
CA PHE A 27 13.27 -18.61 -4.93
C PHE A 27 13.65 -17.91 -3.62
N ALA A 28 12.69 -17.67 -2.72
CA ALA A 28 12.96 -17.08 -1.41
C ALA A 28 13.85 -17.97 -0.53
N LEU A 29 13.67 -19.30 -0.59
CA LEU A 29 14.54 -20.25 0.10
C LEU A 29 15.96 -20.26 -0.48
N PHE A 30 16.10 -20.27 -1.81
CA PHE A 30 17.44 -20.15 -2.44
C PHE A 30 18.13 -18.83 -2.12
N LYS A 31 17.36 -17.75 -1.91
CA LYS A 31 17.87 -16.42 -1.57
C LYS A 31 18.49 -16.37 -0.17
N LEU A 32 18.21 -17.34 0.70
CA LEU A 32 18.85 -17.45 2.02
C LEU A 32 20.36 -17.74 1.93
N ILE A 33 20.84 -18.25 0.79
CA ILE A 33 22.27 -18.45 0.56
C ILE A 33 22.94 -17.07 0.40
N PRO A 34 23.95 -16.72 1.21
CA PRO A 34 24.48 -15.35 1.31
C PRO A 34 25.46 -14.99 0.17
N ILE A 35 25.00 -15.13 -1.07
CA ILE A 35 25.76 -14.76 -2.29
C ILE A 35 25.09 -13.53 -2.91
N PRO A 36 25.70 -12.33 -2.82
CA PRO A 36 25.04 -11.06 -3.18
C PRO A 36 24.43 -11.03 -4.60
N PHE A 37 25.16 -11.56 -5.59
CA PHE A 37 24.71 -11.61 -6.97
C PHE A 37 23.47 -12.49 -7.15
N SER A 38 23.49 -13.69 -6.54
CA SER A 38 22.34 -14.62 -6.52
C SER A 38 21.13 -13.98 -5.84
N GLN A 39 21.33 -13.34 -4.68
CA GLN A 39 20.26 -12.68 -3.94
C GLN A 39 19.60 -11.56 -4.73
N LYS A 40 20.38 -10.79 -5.52
CA LYS A 40 19.85 -9.77 -6.42
C LYS A 40 18.95 -10.41 -7.49
N ILE A 41 19.45 -11.40 -8.22
CA ILE A 41 18.68 -12.10 -9.27
C ILE A 41 17.40 -12.72 -8.71
N LEU A 42 17.51 -13.47 -7.60
CA LEU A 42 16.36 -14.10 -6.95
C LEU A 42 15.34 -13.07 -6.48
N SER A 43 15.78 -11.90 -6.01
CA SER A 43 14.86 -10.81 -5.67
C SER A 43 14.08 -10.30 -6.88
N TYR A 44 14.69 -10.23 -8.08
CA TYR A 44 13.95 -9.88 -9.30
C TYR A 44 13.00 -11.00 -9.74
N LEU A 45 13.39 -12.27 -9.62
CA LEU A 45 12.51 -13.41 -9.93
C LEU A 45 11.30 -13.46 -8.99
N ILE A 46 11.50 -13.23 -7.69
CA ILE A 46 10.43 -13.18 -6.69
C ILE A 46 9.43 -12.06 -7.00
N ASP A 47 9.92 -10.85 -7.27
CA ASP A 47 9.03 -9.75 -7.66
C ASP A 47 8.36 -10.04 -9.01
N GLY A 48 9.04 -10.70 -9.94
CA GLY A 48 8.48 -11.19 -11.21
C GLY A 48 7.31 -12.16 -11.02
N CYS A 49 7.41 -13.10 -10.07
CA CYS A 49 6.29 -13.97 -9.69
C CYS A 49 5.09 -13.14 -9.19
N ALA A 50 5.33 -12.12 -8.36
CA ALA A 50 4.27 -11.25 -7.86
C ALA A 50 3.65 -10.37 -8.96
N THR A 51 4.46 -9.84 -9.89
CA THR A 51 4.00 -9.14 -11.08
C THR A 51 3.11 -10.02 -11.96
N CYS A 52 3.49 -11.28 -12.18
CA CYS A 52 2.68 -12.24 -12.95
C CYS A 52 1.41 -12.66 -12.19
N TRP A 53 1.47 -12.78 -10.87
CA TRP A 53 0.29 -12.97 -10.03
C TRP A 53 -0.73 -11.83 -10.20
N VAL A 54 -0.28 -10.57 -10.21
CA VAL A 54 -1.16 -9.41 -10.50
C VAL A 54 -1.75 -9.49 -11.90
N LYS A 55 -0.96 -9.88 -12.92
CA LYS A 55 -1.46 -10.08 -14.30
C LYS A 55 -2.53 -11.17 -14.36
N GLY A 56 -2.33 -12.31 -13.69
CA GLY A 56 -3.30 -13.40 -13.61
C GLY A 56 -4.60 -12.98 -12.93
N ASN A 57 -4.51 -12.24 -11.81
CA ASN A 57 -5.68 -11.69 -11.13
C ASN A 57 -6.44 -10.68 -11.99
N THR A 58 -5.70 -9.83 -12.71
CA THR A 58 -6.28 -8.86 -13.65
C THR A 58 -7.01 -9.58 -14.78
N PHE A 59 -6.41 -10.62 -15.36
CA PHE A 59 -7.04 -11.44 -16.40
C PHE A 59 -8.31 -12.14 -15.91
N ASN A 60 -8.26 -12.73 -14.72
CA ASN A 60 -9.42 -13.35 -14.06
C ASN A 60 -10.58 -12.34 -13.92
N GLN A 61 -10.28 -11.13 -13.46
CA GLN A 61 -11.27 -10.07 -13.31
C GLN A 61 -11.79 -9.55 -14.66
N LEU A 62 -10.94 -9.41 -15.68
CA LEU A 62 -11.34 -8.97 -17.01
C LEU A 62 -12.33 -9.94 -17.68
N ILE A 63 -12.18 -11.25 -17.45
CA ILE A 63 -13.07 -12.26 -18.02
C ILE A 63 -14.38 -12.35 -17.25
N LEU A 64 -14.31 -12.44 -15.92
CA LEU A 64 -15.46 -12.81 -15.11
C LEU A 64 -16.27 -11.60 -14.65
N SER A 65 -15.60 -10.50 -14.31
CA SER A 65 -16.21 -9.34 -13.64
C SER A 65 -15.62 -8.02 -14.15
N PRO A 66 -15.68 -7.73 -15.47
CA PRO A 66 -15.02 -6.59 -16.08
C PRO A 66 -15.47 -5.27 -15.45
N LEU A 67 -14.53 -4.33 -15.32
CA LEU A 67 -14.77 -3.00 -14.78
C LEU A 67 -13.87 -1.99 -15.49
N LYS A 68 -14.30 -0.74 -15.55
CA LYS A 68 -13.52 0.37 -16.10
C LYS A 68 -12.74 1.06 -14.99
N ILE A 69 -11.42 1.06 -15.12
CA ILE A 69 -10.53 1.90 -14.30
C ILE A 69 -10.16 3.10 -15.15
N ASP A 70 -10.59 4.28 -14.74
CA ASP A 70 -10.28 5.55 -15.38
C ASP A 70 -9.18 6.25 -14.59
N VAL A 71 -7.97 6.29 -15.14
CA VAL A 71 -6.83 6.96 -14.52
C VAL A 71 -6.73 8.35 -15.12
N VAL A 72 -7.18 9.36 -14.38
CA VAL A 72 -7.30 10.75 -14.84
C VAL A 72 -5.94 11.38 -15.07
N ASN A 73 -4.99 11.11 -14.18
CA ASN A 73 -3.60 11.53 -14.30
C ASN A 73 -2.68 10.34 -14.04
N MET A 74 -1.69 10.16 -14.91
CA MET A 74 -0.59 9.21 -14.74
C MET A 74 0.72 9.94 -15.05
N PRO A 75 1.51 10.31 -14.04
CA PRO A 75 2.79 10.94 -14.26
C PRO A 75 3.78 9.96 -14.90
N ALA A 76 4.94 10.45 -15.37
CA ALA A 76 6.00 9.57 -15.81
C ALA A 76 6.55 8.78 -14.60
N LEU A 77 6.39 7.46 -14.62
CA LEU A 77 6.81 6.55 -13.57
C LEU A 77 7.90 5.61 -14.11
N SER A 78 8.70 5.05 -13.21
CA SER A 78 9.81 4.16 -13.54
C SER A 78 9.92 3.01 -12.56
N THR A 79 10.21 1.80 -13.05
CA THR A 79 10.51 0.64 -12.19
C THR A 79 11.87 0.72 -11.51
N GLU A 80 12.68 1.73 -11.85
CA GLU A 80 14.04 1.94 -11.34
C GLU A 80 14.13 3.04 -10.27
N GLN A 81 13.00 3.63 -9.88
CA GLN A 81 12.92 4.66 -8.84
C GLN A 81 12.22 4.14 -7.58
N TRP A 82 12.41 4.81 -6.45
CA TRP A 82 11.76 4.45 -5.20
C TRP A 82 10.61 5.41 -4.89
N TYR A 83 9.47 4.85 -4.49
CA TYR A 83 8.26 5.64 -4.26
C TYR A 83 7.68 5.38 -2.88
N LEU A 84 7.17 6.44 -2.27
CA LEU A 84 6.25 6.36 -1.15
C LEU A 84 4.84 6.63 -1.66
N VAL A 85 4.02 5.60 -1.76
CA VAL A 85 2.64 5.72 -2.26
C VAL A 85 1.72 6.06 -1.11
N VAL A 86 1.01 7.17 -1.22
CA VAL A 86 0.06 7.69 -0.23
C VAL A 86 -1.33 7.66 -0.84
N SER A 87 -2.29 7.00 -0.18
CA SER A 87 -3.67 6.95 -0.67
C SER A 87 -4.69 7.11 0.45
N ASN A 88 -5.88 7.58 0.07
CA ASN A 88 -7.09 7.32 0.86
C ASN A 88 -7.39 5.81 0.88
N HIS A 89 -8.16 5.37 1.88
CA HIS A 89 -8.52 3.96 2.05
C HIS A 89 -10.02 3.79 2.29
N GLN A 90 -10.72 3.22 1.31
CA GLN A 90 -12.17 3.07 1.34
C GLN A 90 -12.58 1.60 1.36
N SER A 91 -11.89 0.72 0.62
CA SER A 91 -12.24 -0.68 0.49
C SER A 91 -11.04 -1.62 0.58
N TRP A 92 -11.29 -2.91 0.82
CA TRP A 92 -10.29 -3.96 0.54
C TRP A 92 -9.89 -3.98 -0.93
N VAL A 93 -10.81 -3.59 -1.81
CA VAL A 93 -10.63 -3.55 -3.27
C VAL A 93 -9.49 -2.61 -3.65
N ASP A 94 -9.25 -1.54 -2.88
CA ASP A 94 -8.18 -0.57 -3.12
C ASP A 94 -6.82 -1.24 -3.39
N ILE A 95 -6.49 -2.28 -2.61
CA ILE A 95 -5.20 -2.99 -2.73
C ILE A 95 -5.08 -3.69 -4.09
N PHE A 96 -6.15 -4.35 -4.55
CA PHE A 96 -6.16 -5.04 -5.85
C PHE A 96 -6.06 -4.06 -7.00
N ILE A 97 -6.76 -2.93 -6.88
CA ILE A 97 -6.77 -1.89 -7.90
C ILE A 97 -5.41 -1.19 -7.98
N LEU A 98 -4.83 -0.81 -6.83
CA LEU A 98 -3.49 -0.22 -6.79
C LEU A 98 -2.45 -1.17 -7.36
N GLN A 99 -2.46 -2.45 -6.96
CA GLN A 99 -1.55 -3.44 -7.52
C GLN A 99 -1.69 -3.54 -9.04
N ARG A 100 -2.93 -3.54 -9.57
CA ARG A 100 -3.18 -3.59 -11.02
C ARG A 100 -2.70 -2.34 -11.75
N VAL A 101 -3.07 -1.16 -11.27
CA VAL A 101 -2.75 0.13 -11.92
C VAL A 101 -1.25 0.36 -11.96
N PHE A 102 -0.56 0.02 -10.87
CA PHE A 102 0.88 0.22 -10.74
C PHE A 102 1.74 -0.93 -11.27
N ASN A 103 1.13 -2.04 -11.74
CA ASN A 103 1.87 -3.20 -12.18
C ASN A 103 2.77 -2.87 -13.39
N ASN A 104 4.09 -3.02 -13.24
CA ASN A 104 5.11 -2.63 -14.21
C ASN A 104 5.20 -1.11 -14.50
N GLN A 105 4.52 -0.26 -13.72
CA GLN A 105 4.69 1.21 -13.81
C GLN A 105 5.70 1.70 -12.77
N ILE A 106 5.71 1.06 -11.60
CA ILE A 106 6.62 1.33 -10.48
C ILE A 106 7.15 -0.01 -9.95
N PRO A 107 8.21 -0.03 -9.12
CA PRO A 107 8.62 -1.27 -8.46
C PRO A 107 7.46 -1.87 -7.66
N PHE A 108 7.49 -3.19 -7.47
CA PHE A 108 6.38 -3.92 -6.86
C PHE A 108 5.92 -3.29 -5.54
N LEU A 109 4.60 -3.08 -5.43
CA LEU A 109 3.99 -2.35 -4.32
C LEU A 109 3.98 -3.20 -3.05
N LYS A 110 4.69 -2.74 -2.01
CA LYS A 110 4.80 -3.39 -0.70
C LYS A 110 4.07 -2.59 0.37
N PHE A 111 3.65 -3.29 1.43
CA PHE A 111 2.85 -2.71 2.51
C PHE A 111 3.50 -3.00 3.86
N PHE A 112 3.34 -2.09 4.82
CA PHE A 112 3.61 -2.40 6.23
C PHE A 112 2.55 -3.36 6.78
N LEU A 113 2.94 -4.60 7.01
CA LEU A 113 2.04 -5.66 7.47
C LEU A 113 2.09 -5.80 8.99
N LYS A 114 0.98 -6.19 9.61
CA LYS A 114 0.99 -6.62 11.01
C LYS A 114 1.75 -7.94 11.12
N GLN A 115 2.55 -8.11 12.18
CA GLN A 115 3.34 -9.33 12.34
C GLN A 115 2.50 -10.62 12.34
N GLN A 116 1.27 -10.58 12.83
CA GLN A 116 0.35 -11.72 12.83
C GLN A 116 0.06 -12.25 11.42
N LEU A 117 0.19 -11.41 10.39
CA LEU A 117 -0.05 -11.81 8.99
C LEU A 117 1.01 -12.77 8.45
N LEU A 118 2.14 -12.92 9.12
CA LEU A 118 3.15 -13.93 8.80
C LEU A 118 2.59 -15.35 8.91
N TYR A 119 1.62 -15.56 9.80
CA TYR A 119 1.03 -16.87 10.09
C TYR A 119 -0.19 -17.20 9.23
N VAL A 120 -0.59 -16.30 8.31
CA VAL A 120 -1.67 -16.61 7.36
C VAL A 120 -1.15 -17.64 6.37
N PRO A 121 -1.80 -18.81 6.20
CA PRO A 121 -1.34 -19.84 5.29
C PRO A 121 -1.15 -19.30 3.87
N ILE A 122 -0.07 -19.74 3.21
CA ILE A 122 0.30 -19.37 1.83
C ILE A 122 0.72 -17.90 1.70
N ILE A 123 -0.20 -16.96 1.94
CA ILE A 123 0.03 -15.53 1.73
C ILE A 123 1.08 -14.97 2.71
N GLY A 124 1.13 -15.47 3.96
CA GLY A 124 2.16 -15.12 4.93
C GLY A 124 3.58 -15.43 4.44
N MET A 125 3.76 -16.59 3.81
CA MET A 125 5.04 -16.99 3.21
C MET A 125 5.36 -16.17 1.96
N ALA A 126 4.37 -15.85 1.13
CA ALA A 126 4.54 -14.99 -0.03
C ALA A 126 5.05 -13.59 0.38
N TRP A 127 4.41 -12.97 1.37
CA TRP A 127 4.82 -11.67 1.91
C TRP A 127 6.22 -11.71 2.51
N TRP A 128 6.57 -12.79 3.23
CA TRP A 128 7.93 -12.99 3.73
C TRP A 128 8.96 -13.08 2.60
N GLY A 129 8.69 -13.89 1.56
CA GLY A 129 9.58 -14.04 0.41
C GLY A 129 9.76 -12.73 -0.38
N LEU A 130 8.71 -11.92 -0.45
CA LEU A 130 8.72 -10.59 -1.07
C LEU A 130 9.37 -9.50 -0.19
N ASP A 131 9.97 -9.84 0.95
CA ASP A 131 10.55 -8.88 1.90
C ASP A 131 9.55 -7.80 2.36
N PHE A 132 8.27 -8.14 2.56
CA PHE A 132 7.32 -7.19 3.14
C PHE A 132 7.74 -6.83 4.57
N PRO A 133 7.67 -5.55 4.96
CA PRO A 133 8.02 -5.13 6.31
C PRO A 133 6.92 -5.53 7.30
N PHE A 134 7.21 -6.50 8.18
CA PHE A 134 6.32 -6.92 9.26
C PHE A 134 6.54 -6.11 10.53
N MET A 135 5.45 -5.58 11.06
CA MET A 135 5.42 -4.57 12.10
C MET A 135 4.76 -5.11 13.37
N LYS A 136 5.45 -4.92 14.50
CA LYS A 136 4.84 -5.03 15.83
C LYS A 136 4.29 -3.66 16.20
N ARG A 137 3.00 -3.59 16.54
CA ARG A 137 2.39 -2.38 17.09
C ARG A 137 2.11 -2.62 18.56
N TYR A 138 2.82 -1.91 19.43
CA TYR A 138 2.57 -1.92 20.86
C TYR A 138 1.56 -0.83 21.21
N SER A 139 0.58 -1.13 22.07
CA SER A 139 -0.31 -0.11 22.60
C SER A 139 0.44 0.77 23.59
N LYS A 140 0.02 2.04 23.76
CA LYS A 140 0.64 2.96 24.73
C LYS A 140 0.71 2.34 26.13
N ALA A 141 -0.41 1.82 26.61
CA ALA A 141 -0.50 1.15 27.91
C ALA A 141 0.44 -0.08 28.04
N PHE A 142 0.68 -0.81 26.94
CA PHE A 142 1.62 -1.94 26.96
C PHE A 142 3.08 -1.48 27.00
N VAL A 143 3.43 -0.41 26.29
CA VAL A 143 4.78 0.18 26.31
C VAL A 143 5.07 0.84 27.66
N GLU A 144 4.09 1.51 28.27
CA GLU A 144 4.22 2.08 29.62
C GLU A 144 4.55 1.01 30.66
N LYS A 145 3.93 -0.17 30.55
CA LYS A 145 4.23 -1.33 31.40
C LYS A 145 5.55 -2.04 31.03
N ASN A 146 6.07 -1.80 29.82
CA ASN A 146 7.28 -2.45 29.30
C ASN A 146 8.23 -1.41 28.66
N PRO A 147 8.90 -0.55 29.46
CA PRO A 147 9.67 0.58 28.93
C PRO A 147 10.79 0.18 27.94
N HIS A 148 11.35 -1.02 28.10
CA HIS A 148 12.37 -1.59 27.21
C HIS A 148 11.88 -1.87 25.77
N LEU A 149 10.56 -1.80 25.52
CA LEU A 149 9.96 -1.97 24.19
C LEU A 149 9.76 -0.63 23.46
N LYS A 150 9.97 0.51 24.13
CA LYS A 150 9.87 1.84 23.52
C LYS A 150 10.86 1.94 22.35
N GLY A 151 10.37 2.26 21.16
CA GLY A 151 11.20 2.40 19.95
C GLY A 151 11.62 1.09 19.27
N ARG A 152 11.23 -0.09 19.78
CA ARG A 152 11.53 -1.38 19.11
C ARG A 152 10.84 -1.55 17.76
N ASP A 153 9.65 -0.97 17.63
CA ASP A 153 8.91 -0.88 16.36
C ASP A 153 9.68 -0.05 15.32
N ILE A 154 10.27 1.08 15.76
CA ILE A 154 11.10 1.95 14.92
C ILE A 154 12.35 1.19 14.44
N GLU A 155 13.07 0.51 15.34
CA GLU A 155 14.25 -0.28 14.97
C GLU A 155 13.93 -1.38 13.95
N THR A 156 12.83 -2.12 14.18
CA THR A 156 12.41 -3.22 13.30
C THR A 156 12.13 -2.72 11.90
N THR A 157 11.47 -1.58 11.78
CA THR A 157 11.15 -0.98 10.48
C THR A 157 12.39 -0.44 9.80
N ARG A 158 13.28 0.23 10.54
CA ARG A 158 14.55 0.72 9.99
C ARG A 158 15.36 -0.43 9.38
N LYS A 159 15.41 -1.59 10.07
CA LYS A 159 16.04 -2.81 9.54
C LYS A 159 15.35 -3.34 8.29
N ALA A 160 14.02 -3.32 8.24
CA ALA A 160 13.29 -3.72 7.03
C ALA A 160 13.58 -2.77 5.85
N CYS A 161 13.59 -1.46 6.10
CA CYS A 161 13.90 -0.43 5.12
C CYS A 161 15.36 -0.46 4.62
N GLN A 162 16.31 -0.96 5.42
CA GLN A 162 17.70 -1.15 4.96
C GLN A 162 17.78 -2.09 3.74
N LYS A 163 16.95 -3.13 3.68
CA LYS A 163 16.89 -4.03 2.52
C LYS A 163 16.46 -3.31 1.25
N PHE A 164 15.67 -2.25 1.39
CA PHE A 164 15.15 -1.49 0.27
C PHE A 164 16.18 -0.51 -0.31
N LYS A 165 17.31 -0.27 0.35
CA LYS A 165 18.36 0.60 -0.22
C LYS A 165 19.05 0.02 -1.46
N HIS A 166 18.97 -1.29 -1.64
CA HIS A 166 19.71 -2.00 -2.70
C HIS A 166 18.86 -2.40 -3.90
N LYS A 167 17.54 -2.21 -3.81
CA LYS A 167 16.59 -2.51 -4.88
C LYS A 167 15.41 -1.53 -4.83
N PRO A 168 15.02 -0.92 -5.96
CA PRO A 168 13.81 -0.10 -6.06
C PRO A 168 12.59 -0.77 -5.43
N VAL A 169 11.86 -0.02 -4.61
CA VAL A 169 10.61 -0.45 -3.99
C VAL A 169 9.60 0.69 -3.97
N SER A 170 8.32 0.32 -4.05
CA SER A 170 7.21 1.23 -3.77
C SER A 170 6.57 0.85 -2.45
N ILE A 171 6.55 1.75 -1.47
CA ILE A 171 5.94 1.49 -0.16
C ILE A 171 4.59 2.17 -0.08
N MET A 172 3.54 1.37 0.07
CA MET A 172 2.17 1.83 0.20
C MET A 172 1.83 2.23 1.64
N ASN A 173 1.22 3.41 1.78
CA ASN A 173 0.74 3.95 3.04
C ASN A 173 -0.69 4.46 2.91
N PHE A 174 -1.61 3.73 3.53
CA PHE A 174 -2.96 4.21 3.81
C PHE A 174 -2.93 5.05 5.08
N VAL A 175 -2.75 6.36 4.90
CA VAL A 175 -2.44 7.31 5.98
C VAL A 175 -3.58 7.42 7.01
N GLU A 176 -4.82 7.14 6.62
CA GLU A 176 -5.98 7.04 7.52
C GLU A 176 -5.80 5.96 8.61
N GLY A 177 -4.99 4.93 8.31
CA GLY A 177 -4.71 3.80 9.19
C GLY A 177 -5.85 2.79 9.32
N THR A 178 -7.00 3.06 8.71
CA THR A 178 -8.17 2.18 8.62
C THR A 178 -9.03 2.60 7.43
N ARG A 179 -9.92 1.72 6.97
CA ARG A 179 -10.89 2.07 5.93
C ARG A 179 -11.88 3.11 6.44
N TYR A 180 -12.22 4.04 5.57
CA TYR A 180 -13.27 5.02 5.75
C TYR A 180 -14.60 4.36 6.15
N SER A 181 -15.30 5.01 7.07
CA SER A 181 -16.73 4.86 7.29
C SER A 181 -17.26 6.16 7.88
N GLU A 182 -18.52 6.49 7.59
CA GLU A 182 -19.15 7.70 8.13
C GLU A 182 -19.08 7.74 9.66
N GLN A 183 -19.33 6.61 10.33
CA GLN A 183 -19.23 6.50 11.78
C GLN A 183 -17.85 6.95 12.31
N LYS A 184 -16.74 6.52 11.69
CA LYS A 184 -15.39 6.91 12.11
C LYS A 184 -15.10 8.37 11.77
N ALA A 185 -15.61 8.84 10.63
CA ALA A 185 -15.46 10.23 10.21
C ALA A 185 -16.14 11.18 11.20
N THR A 186 -17.36 10.86 11.62
CA THR A 186 -18.11 11.60 12.65
C THR A 186 -17.41 11.52 14.01
N GLN A 187 -16.97 10.32 14.43
CA GLN A 187 -16.31 10.13 15.73
C GLN A 187 -15.03 10.95 15.89
N GLN A 188 -14.25 11.10 14.83
CA GLN A 188 -13.01 11.89 14.86
C GLN A 188 -13.21 13.36 14.45
N GLN A 189 -14.44 13.75 14.11
CA GLN A 189 -14.78 15.09 13.60
C GLN A 189 -13.92 15.47 12.38
N SER A 190 -13.85 14.58 11.39
CA SER A 190 -13.07 14.81 10.18
C SER A 190 -13.56 16.06 9.45
N PRO A 191 -12.70 17.06 9.18
CA PRO A 191 -13.07 18.22 8.38
C PRO A 191 -13.11 17.90 6.88
N PHE A 192 -12.61 16.72 6.49
CA PHE A 192 -12.51 16.28 5.10
C PHE A 192 -13.72 15.42 4.75
N SER A 193 -14.44 15.81 3.71
CA SER A 193 -15.55 15.00 3.19
C SER A 193 -15.03 13.65 2.69
N GLU A 194 -15.64 12.55 3.16
CA GLU A 194 -15.35 11.19 2.72
C GLU A 194 -13.92 10.67 2.90
N LEU A 195 -13.16 11.34 3.78
CA LEU A 195 -11.81 10.93 4.18
C LEU A 195 -11.71 10.94 5.70
N LEU A 196 -10.91 10.03 6.25
CA LEU A 196 -10.55 10.09 7.66
C LEU A 196 -9.36 11.04 7.91
N LEU A 197 -9.14 11.44 9.16
CA LEU A 197 -7.98 12.27 9.52
C LEU A 197 -6.66 11.53 9.21
N PRO A 198 -5.68 12.21 8.58
CA PRO A 198 -4.41 11.58 8.26
C PRO A 198 -3.54 11.35 9.50
N ARG A 199 -3.03 10.13 9.67
CA ARG A 199 -2.10 9.78 10.75
C ARG A 199 -0.66 10.06 10.36
N ALA A 200 -0.23 11.30 10.61
CA ALA A 200 1.08 11.83 10.26
C ALA A 200 2.29 11.00 10.74
N GLY A 201 2.25 10.47 11.97
CA GLY A 201 3.43 9.83 12.58
C GLY A 201 3.94 8.60 11.82
N GLY A 202 3.04 7.77 11.29
CA GLY A 202 3.45 6.57 10.53
C GLY A 202 4.08 6.94 9.18
N LEU A 203 3.56 7.99 8.53
CA LEU A 203 4.10 8.48 7.27
C LEU A 203 5.45 9.17 7.46
N SER A 204 5.58 10.07 8.44
CA SER A 204 6.84 10.72 8.77
C SER A 204 7.92 9.69 9.11
N PHE A 205 7.55 8.64 9.84
CA PHE A 205 8.47 7.59 10.16
C PHE A 205 8.94 6.78 8.94
N ALA A 206 8.04 6.47 7.99
CA ALA A 206 8.40 5.80 6.75
C ALA A 206 9.36 6.66 5.89
N ILE A 207 9.12 7.97 5.80
CA ILE A 207 10.00 8.93 5.12
C ILE A 207 11.40 8.91 5.77
N ASN A 208 11.47 9.10 7.08
CA ASN A 208 12.74 9.11 7.82
C ASN A 208 13.50 7.77 7.74
N ALA A 209 12.80 6.63 7.73
CA ALA A 209 13.43 5.32 7.64
C ALA A 209 14.08 5.06 6.27
N MET A 210 13.68 5.82 5.25
CA MET A 210 14.16 5.71 3.87
C MET A 210 14.78 7.01 3.36
N ASP A 211 15.22 7.87 4.29
CA ASP A 211 15.96 9.07 3.96
C ASP A 211 17.21 8.75 3.12
N GLY A 212 17.45 9.60 2.12
CA GLY A 212 18.46 9.43 1.08
C GLY A 212 18.20 8.30 0.08
N VAL A 213 17.00 7.70 0.06
CA VAL A 213 16.64 6.60 -0.85
C VAL A 213 15.33 6.88 -1.58
N ILE A 214 14.24 7.20 -0.85
CA ILE A 214 13.01 7.68 -1.48
C ILE A 214 13.10 9.18 -1.65
N ASP A 215 12.87 9.64 -2.88
CA ASP A 215 12.75 11.05 -3.23
C ASP A 215 11.33 11.44 -3.68
N THR A 216 10.47 10.46 -4.00
CA THR A 216 9.18 10.73 -4.65
C THR A 216 8.00 10.13 -3.88
N ILE A 217 7.00 10.96 -3.58
CA ILE A 217 5.68 10.57 -3.11
C ILE A 217 4.74 10.45 -4.30
N LEU A 218 4.03 9.32 -4.38
CA LEU A 218 2.87 9.17 -5.26
C LEU A 218 1.61 9.41 -4.44
N ASP A 219 0.98 10.55 -4.66
CA ASP A 219 -0.30 10.90 -4.04
C ASP A 219 -1.44 10.34 -4.90
N VAL A 220 -2.13 9.33 -4.38
CA VAL A 220 -3.14 8.56 -5.11
C VAL A 220 -4.51 8.81 -4.50
N THR A 221 -5.47 9.23 -5.32
CA THR A 221 -6.85 9.43 -4.90
C THR A 221 -7.73 8.42 -5.62
N ILE A 222 -8.29 7.47 -4.86
CA ILE A 222 -9.21 6.45 -5.38
C ILE A 222 -10.65 6.92 -5.12
N CYS A 223 -11.47 6.87 -6.15
CA CYS A 223 -12.88 7.21 -6.10
C CYS A 223 -13.73 6.06 -6.67
N TYR A 224 -14.74 5.66 -5.91
CA TYR A 224 -15.81 4.77 -6.36
C TYR A 224 -17.07 5.62 -6.62
N PRO A 225 -17.30 6.11 -7.86
CA PRO A 225 -18.43 7.00 -8.16
C PRO A 225 -19.79 6.34 -7.91
N ASP A 226 -19.86 5.01 -8.09
CA ASP A 226 -21.08 4.21 -7.91
C ASP A 226 -21.25 3.72 -6.45
N GLY A 227 -20.40 4.19 -5.53
CA GLY A 227 -20.39 3.78 -4.13
C GLY A 227 -19.25 2.80 -3.78
N VAL A 228 -18.78 2.86 -2.53
CA VAL A 228 -17.65 2.05 -2.05
C VAL A 228 -18.04 0.56 -2.00
N PRO A 229 -17.38 -0.33 -2.76
CA PRO A 229 -17.79 -1.72 -2.83
C PRO A 229 -17.21 -2.56 -1.70
N SER A 230 -17.96 -3.58 -1.29
CA SER A 230 -17.40 -4.71 -0.57
C SER A 230 -16.50 -5.56 -1.47
N TYR A 231 -15.63 -6.37 -0.87
CA TYR A 231 -14.84 -7.34 -1.62
C TYR A 231 -15.73 -8.30 -2.43
N TRP A 232 -16.84 -8.78 -1.85
CA TRP A 232 -17.72 -9.72 -2.54
C TRP A 232 -18.43 -9.10 -3.75
N GLN A 233 -18.86 -7.84 -3.65
CA GLN A 233 -19.42 -7.09 -4.79
C GLN A 233 -18.40 -6.95 -5.92
N PHE A 234 -17.13 -6.66 -5.61
CA PHE A 234 -16.06 -6.64 -6.60
C PHE A 234 -15.89 -8.01 -7.28
N MET A 235 -15.92 -9.10 -6.53
CA MET A 235 -15.81 -10.46 -7.09
C MET A 235 -17.01 -10.81 -7.98
N CYS A 236 -18.21 -10.40 -7.58
CA CYS A 236 -19.45 -10.62 -8.34
C CYS A 236 -19.58 -9.75 -9.60
N GLY A 237 -18.69 -8.78 -9.81
CA GLY A 237 -18.79 -7.82 -10.92
C GLY A 237 -19.85 -6.73 -10.69
N ASP A 238 -20.13 -6.39 -9.44
CA ASP A 238 -21.03 -5.29 -9.07
C ASP A 238 -20.32 -3.92 -9.03
N VAL A 239 -19.06 -3.86 -9.49
CA VAL A 239 -18.27 -2.63 -9.57
C VAL A 239 -18.07 -2.30 -11.04
N ALA A 240 -18.71 -1.23 -11.51
CA ALA A 240 -18.64 -0.84 -12.91
C ALA A 240 -17.47 0.12 -13.17
N ASN A 241 -17.34 1.17 -12.35
CA ASN A 241 -16.40 2.24 -12.58
C ASN A 241 -15.55 2.53 -11.34
N ILE A 242 -14.27 2.76 -11.56
CA ILE A 242 -13.33 3.26 -10.55
C ILE A 242 -12.54 4.38 -11.20
N LYS A 243 -12.43 5.52 -10.51
CA LYS A 243 -11.61 6.64 -10.96
C LYS A 243 -10.41 6.82 -10.05
N ILE A 244 -9.27 7.09 -10.66
CA ILE A 244 -8.01 7.24 -9.94
C ILE A 244 -7.29 8.46 -10.46
N ASP A 245 -6.86 9.30 -9.53
CA ASP A 245 -5.94 10.39 -9.79
C ASP A 245 -4.58 10.06 -9.16
N ILE A 246 -3.50 10.22 -9.92
CA ILE A 246 -2.14 9.97 -9.45
C ILE A 246 -1.34 11.25 -9.68
N GLN A 247 -0.77 11.79 -8.61
CA GLN A 247 0.13 12.93 -8.64
C GLN A 247 1.47 12.56 -8.02
N THR A 248 2.54 13.22 -8.48
CA THR A 248 3.88 13.09 -7.89
C THR A 248 4.23 14.32 -7.09
N GLN A 249 4.81 14.12 -5.91
CA GLN A 249 5.44 15.18 -5.12
C GLN A 249 6.85 14.76 -4.72
N GLN A 250 7.84 15.62 -4.91
CA GLN A 250 9.19 15.39 -4.39
C GLN A 250 9.22 15.54 -2.86
N ILE A 251 9.94 14.64 -2.19
CA ILE A 251 10.21 14.70 -0.76
C ILE A 251 11.24 15.80 -0.53
N SER A 252 10.81 16.91 0.07
CA SER A 252 11.70 17.98 0.46
C SER A 252 12.43 17.64 1.76
N ARG A 253 13.57 18.30 2.00
CA ARG A 253 14.33 18.14 3.25
C ARG A 253 13.50 18.47 4.50
N GLU A 254 12.50 19.36 4.37
CA GLU A 254 11.59 19.74 5.46
C GLU A 254 10.65 18.60 5.90
N MET A 255 10.54 17.53 5.11
CA MET A 255 9.76 16.33 5.45
C MET A 255 10.58 15.27 6.23
N VAL A 256 11.89 15.49 6.38
CA VAL A 256 12.82 14.61 7.09
C VAL A 256 13.21 15.26 8.41
N GLY A 257 13.02 14.55 9.53
CA GLY A 257 13.22 15.10 10.88
C GLY A 257 12.52 14.29 11.98
N ASP A 258 12.76 14.67 13.23
CA ASP A 258 12.28 13.94 14.41
C ASP A 258 10.82 14.31 14.77
N TYR A 259 9.85 13.59 14.21
CA TYR A 259 8.43 13.78 14.51
C TYR A 259 8.06 13.61 16.00
N GLN A 260 8.85 12.86 16.77
CA GLN A 260 8.51 12.51 18.14
C GLN A 260 9.00 13.56 19.14
N ASN A 261 10.22 14.07 18.94
CA ASN A 261 10.88 14.94 19.90
C ASN A 261 11.05 16.40 19.43
N ASP A 262 10.90 16.69 18.13
CA ASP A 262 10.96 18.05 17.60
C ASP A 262 9.55 18.61 17.34
N LEU A 263 9.14 19.56 18.17
CA LEU A 263 7.82 20.19 18.09
C LEU A 263 7.65 21.03 16.82
N GLN A 264 8.69 21.74 16.38
CA GLN A 264 8.63 22.59 15.20
C GLN A 264 8.52 21.76 13.93
N PHE A 265 9.32 20.69 13.84
CA PHE A 265 9.22 19.72 12.75
C PHE A 265 7.83 19.06 12.74
N LYS A 266 7.34 18.58 13.89
CA LYS A 266 6.02 17.96 14.00
C LYS A 266 4.91 18.87 13.49
N GLN A 267 4.90 20.15 13.89
CA GLN A 267 3.92 21.13 13.41
C GLN A 267 4.01 21.37 11.91
N THR A 268 5.23 21.47 11.37
CA THR A 268 5.47 21.65 9.92
C THR A 268 4.98 20.45 9.13
N PHE A 269 5.33 19.24 9.57
CA PHE A 269 4.88 18.00 8.94
C PHE A 269 3.34 17.84 9.02
N GLN A 270 2.73 18.19 10.16
CA GLN A 270 1.27 18.18 10.31
C GLN A 270 0.57 19.18 9.39
N ARG A 271 1.14 20.38 9.20
CA ARG A 271 0.61 21.35 8.22
C ARG A 271 0.69 20.80 6.80
N TRP A 272 1.83 20.26 6.40
CA TRP A 272 2.02 19.67 5.07
C TRP A 272 1.03 18.53 4.79
N ILE A 273 0.90 17.57 5.70
CA ILE A 273 0.01 16.42 5.47
C ILE A 273 -1.46 16.82 5.44
N ASN A 274 -1.88 17.82 6.23
CA ASN A 274 -3.23 18.35 6.17
C ASN A 274 -3.50 19.07 4.84
N GLN A 275 -2.52 19.80 4.29
CA GLN A 275 -2.65 20.40 2.95
C GLN A 275 -2.73 19.35 1.85
N LEU A 276 -1.94 18.27 1.93
CA LEU A 276 -2.04 17.13 1.03
C LEU A 276 -3.46 16.52 1.10
N TRP A 277 -3.97 16.34 2.32
CA TRP A 277 -5.30 15.77 2.55
C TRP A 277 -6.44 16.66 2.07
N GLN A 278 -6.30 17.98 2.20
CA GLN A 278 -7.25 18.96 1.67
C GLN A 278 -7.34 18.85 0.14
N ARG A 279 -6.20 18.85 -0.56
CA ARG A 279 -6.16 18.65 -2.02
C ARG A 279 -6.75 17.32 -2.44
N LYS A 280 -6.50 16.26 -1.67
CA LYS A 280 -7.09 14.93 -1.90
C LYS A 280 -8.62 14.96 -1.77
N ALA A 281 -9.17 15.66 -0.77
CA ALA A 281 -10.61 15.82 -0.61
C ALA A 281 -11.23 16.57 -1.79
N GLU A 282 -10.57 17.63 -2.27
CA GLU A 282 -10.99 18.39 -3.45
C GLU A 282 -10.96 17.52 -4.72
N THR A 283 -9.88 16.76 -4.90
CA THR A 283 -9.71 15.82 -6.02
C THR A 283 -10.80 14.75 -5.99
N LEU A 284 -11.07 14.16 -4.82
CA LEU A 284 -12.13 13.17 -4.65
C LEU A 284 -13.50 13.73 -5.05
N ALA A 285 -13.81 14.97 -4.65
CA ALA A 285 -15.04 15.65 -5.02
C ALA A 285 -15.14 15.94 -6.53
N GLN A 286 -14.02 16.27 -7.20
CA GLN A 286 -13.97 16.48 -8.64
C GLN A 286 -14.20 15.18 -9.41
N LEU A 287 -13.53 14.09 -9.02
CA LEU A 287 -13.68 12.77 -9.66
C LEU A 287 -15.13 12.27 -9.62
N LYS A 288 -15.86 12.57 -8.54
CA LYS A 288 -17.29 12.24 -8.42
C LYS A 288 -18.18 13.01 -9.39
N LYS A 289 -17.86 14.27 -9.67
CA LYS A 289 -18.67 15.14 -10.54
C LYS A 289 -18.47 14.90 -12.03
N ALA A 290 -17.29 14.42 -12.44
CA ALA A 290 -16.94 14.21 -13.84
C ALA A 290 -17.63 12.95 -14.42
N GLN A 291 -18.96 12.89 -14.46
CA GLN A 291 -19.71 11.76 -15.03
C GLN A 291 -19.71 11.78 -16.57
#